data_AF-A0A6P8G330-F1
#
_entry.id   AF-A0A6P8G330-F1
#
_cell.length_a   1.000
_cell.length_b   1.000
_cell.length_c   1.000
_cell.angle_alpha   90.00
_cell.angle_beta   90.00
_cell.angle_gamma   90.00
#
_symmetry.space_group_name_H-M   'P 1'
#
loop_
_entity.id
_entity.type
_entity.pdbx_description
1 polymer ?
#
loop_
_entity_poly.entity_id
_entity_poly.type
_entity_poly.pdbx_seq_one_letter_code
_entity_poly.pdbx_strand_id
1 'polypeptide(L)'
;MDSCQDQRDGLRQQQRGTWSSRLEFVLASIGYAVGLGNVWRFPYLCYRNGGGAFFIPYVIMLFLCALPLLLMEFTVGQFTQCGPAQAFKKICPLLKGIGMGTVVVSFILIGYFNTLMSWILFYFFSSFSSPLPWQSCNNTWNVLENCSVQFTVNDTFQQSASQQFFNYRLLEISTGLEDMGSIRWELFACLILAWAIEYFSIFKGVKFTGKVVYFTALFPYAILFILLVFTTRLPGATDGILFFLTPKWHKLKEVQVWIDALSQIFFSIGVGFGVMISMASYNNFNNNILRDALVVIVANSATSVFSGFVVFSALGYMAHIRSVTIEDLAVEGPGLAFVVYPEILATLPVPQLWAFLFFLMLLCLGLDSQFAHLELLVTTVMDGVGPKLPPALRQKEVVVLLVCLPSFLVGLPCVFQGGVYMFQLLDHYTVAVSILVIAVLEIAAISWILGSTVPSLKVM
;
A
#
# COMPACT_ATOMS: atom_id res chain seq x y z
N MET A 1 46.10 5.38 6.80
CA MET A 1 44.76 5.21 7.43
C MET A 1 43.72 4.73 6.42
N ASP A 2 43.94 4.92 5.11
CA ASP A 2 42.99 4.54 4.06
C ASP A 2 42.84 3.03 3.84
N SER A 3 43.91 2.22 3.97
CA SER A 3 43.85 0.77 3.72
C SER A 3 43.02 -0.04 4.74
N CYS A 4 42.96 0.40 6.00
CA CYS A 4 42.12 -0.22 7.05
C CYS A 4 40.65 0.19 6.95
N GLN A 5 40.35 1.34 6.32
CA GLN A 5 38.99 1.83 6.11
C GLN A 5 38.38 1.15 4.88
N ASP A 6 39.17 1.00 3.82
CA ASP A 6 38.82 0.23 2.61
C ASP A 6 38.59 -1.26 2.92
N GLN A 7 39.39 -1.86 3.81
CA GLN A 7 39.14 -3.24 4.28
C GLN A 7 37.87 -3.35 5.15
N ARG A 8 37.52 -2.34 5.96
CA ARG A 8 36.26 -2.33 6.74
C ARG A 8 35.04 -2.11 5.85
N ASP A 9 35.15 -1.28 4.84
CA ASP A 9 34.08 -1.04 3.87
C ASP A 9 33.93 -2.23 2.91
N GLY A 10 35.02 -2.90 2.52
CA GLY A 10 35.00 -4.19 1.81
C GLY A 10 34.39 -5.34 2.62
N LEU A 11 34.70 -5.45 3.92
CA LEU A 11 34.06 -6.41 4.84
C LEU A 11 32.58 -6.09 5.10
N ARG A 12 32.19 -4.81 5.10
CA ARG A 12 30.79 -4.38 5.17
C ARG A 12 30.02 -4.67 3.88
N GLN A 13 30.64 -4.46 2.71
CA GLN A 13 30.08 -4.87 1.41
C GLN A 13 29.94 -6.39 1.30
N GLN A 14 30.85 -7.18 1.88
CA GLN A 14 30.72 -8.63 1.96
C GLN A 14 29.59 -9.09 2.91
N GLN A 15 29.15 -8.23 3.85
CA GLN A 15 28.02 -8.50 4.75
C GLN A 15 26.68 -7.98 4.24
N ARG A 16 26.64 -6.89 3.46
CA ARG A 16 25.40 -6.35 2.87
C ARG A 16 25.08 -7.14 1.60
N GLY A 17 24.01 -7.92 1.62
CA GLY A 17 23.57 -8.66 0.43
C GLY A 17 23.21 -7.71 -0.72
N THR A 18 23.32 -8.18 -1.96
CA THR A 18 22.88 -7.43 -3.16
C THR A 18 21.67 -8.12 -3.79
N TRP A 19 20.88 -7.35 -4.54
CA TRP A 19 19.85 -7.92 -5.43
C TRP A 19 20.49 -8.90 -6.41
N SER A 20 19.82 -10.02 -6.69
CA SER A 20 20.41 -11.03 -7.59
C SER A 20 20.34 -10.60 -9.06
N SER A 21 19.36 -9.75 -9.40
CA SER A 21 19.25 -9.11 -10.70
C SER A 21 18.63 -7.72 -10.59
N ARG A 22 18.85 -6.89 -11.61
CA ARG A 22 18.18 -5.58 -11.72
C ARG A 22 16.65 -5.72 -11.81
N LEU A 23 16.16 -6.78 -12.44
CA LEU A 23 14.72 -7.02 -12.58
C LEU A 23 14.08 -7.24 -11.21
N GLU A 24 14.74 -7.94 -10.29
CA GLU A 24 14.24 -8.13 -8.92
C GLU A 24 14.13 -6.80 -8.16
N PHE A 25 15.12 -5.91 -8.28
CA PHE A 25 15.04 -4.57 -7.69
C PHE A 25 13.85 -3.79 -8.26
N VAL A 26 13.73 -3.72 -9.59
CA VAL A 26 12.66 -2.95 -10.25
C VAL A 26 11.28 -3.55 -9.93
N LEU A 27 11.12 -4.88 -9.98
CA LEU A 27 9.87 -5.53 -9.61
C LEU A 27 9.52 -5.32 -8.14
N ALA A 28 10.50 -5.34 -7.23
CA ALA A 28 10.25 -5.08 -5.82
C ALA A 28 9.88 -3.62 -5.55
N SER A 29 10.49 -2.66 -6.28
CA SER A 29 10.07 -1.25 -6.25
C SER A 29 8.69 -1.04 -6.85
N ILE A 30 8.34 -1.76 -7.93
CA ILE A 30 6.98 -1.73 -8.50
C ILE A 30 5.98 -2.36 -7.52
N GLY A 31 6.27 -3.51 -6.91
CA GLY A 31 5.41 -4.15 -5.93
C GLY A 31 5.20 -3.28 -4.68
N TYR A 32 6.23 -2.55 -4.26
CA TYR A 32 6.07 -1.56 -3.19
C TYR A 32 5.14 -0.41 -3.59
N ALA A 33 5.34 0.18 -4.78
CA ALA A 33 4.56 1.32 -5.27
C ALA A 33 3.12 0.94 -5.67
N VAL A 34 2.93 -0.27 -6.19
CA VAL A 34 1.62 -0.78 -6.62
C VAL A 34 0.98 -1.52 -5.45
N GLY A 35 0.18 -0.80 -4.68
CA GLY A 35 -0.54 -1.35 -3.53
C GLY A 35 -2.05 -1.26 -3.67
N LEU A 36 -2.73 -1.47 -2.55
CA LEU A 36 -4.20 -1.40 -2.47
C LEU A 36 -4.76 -0.02 -2.87
N GLY A 37 -4.00 1.05 -2.60
CA GLY A 37 -4.35 2.42 -2.98
C GLY A 37 -4.52 2.61 -4.49
N ASN A 38 -3.81 1.84 -5.30
CA ASN A 38 -3.98 1.86 -6.76
C ASN A 38 -5.34 1.30 -7.16
N VAL A 39 -5.87 0.31 -6.44
CA VAL A 39 -7.12 -0.39 -6.80
C VAL A 39 -8.36 0.34 -6.30
N TRP A 40 -8.35 0.89 -5.07
CA TRP A 40 -9.55 1.51 -4.52
C TRP A 40 -9.47 3.03 -4.37
N ARG A 41 -8.29 3.59 -4.06
CA ARG A 41 -8.17 5.01 -3.71
C ARG A 41 -8.05 5.88 -4.95
N PHE A 42 -7.20 5.50 -5.90
CA PHE A 42 -7.02 6.25 -7.14
C PHE A 42 -8.34 6.39 -7.94
N PRO A 43 -9.10 5.31 -8.18
CA PRO A 43 -10.35 5.42 -8.94
C PRO A 43 -11.37 6.31 -8.23
N TYR A 44 -11.47 6.18 -6.90
CA TYR A 44 -12.31 7.04 -6.07
C TYR A 44 -11.92 8.52 -6.19
N LEU A 45 -10.63 8.85 -6.03
CA LEU A 45 -10.17 10.23 -6.14
C LEU A 45 -10.34 10.79 -7.55
N CYS A 46 -10.17 9.96 -8.59
CA CYS A 46 -10.35 10.38 -9.97
C CYS A 46 -11.77 10.90 -10.22
N TYR A 47 -12.81 10.13 -9.87
CA TYR A 47 -14.18 10.60 -10.13
C TYR A 47 -14.57 11.78 -9.24
N ARG A 48 -14.21 11.74 -7.93
CA ARG A 48 -14.52 12.81 -6.98
C ARG A 48 -13.95 14.16 -7.43
N ASN A 49 -12.76 14.13 -8.02
CA ASN A 49 -12.01 15.32 -8.43
C ASN A 49 -12.12 15.65 -9.92
N GLY A 50 -13.20 15.21 -10.56
CA GLY A 50 -13.58 15.66 -11.89
C GLY A 50 -13.35 14.66 -13.03
N GLY A 51 -13.30 13.36 -12.70
CA GLY A 51 -13.14 12.28 -13.67
C GLY A 51 -11.87 12.46 -14.49
N GLY A 52 -12.00 12.40 -15.81
CA GLY A 52 -10.85 12.54 -16.72
C GLY A 52 -10.06 13.85 -16.57
N ALA A 53 -10.64 14.91 -16.00
CA ALA A 53 -9.89 16.14 -15.74
C ALA A 53 -8.79 15.95 -14.68
N PHE A 54 -8.99 15.03 -13.73
CA PHE A 54 -8.04 14.75 -12.64
C PHE A 54 -6.69 14.21 -13.12
N PHE A 55 -6.63 13.61 -14.32
CA PHE A 55 -5.35 13.15 -14.88
C PHE A 55 -4.36 14.30 -15.09
N ILE A 56 -4.82 15.53 -15.32
CA ILE A 56 -3.95 16.71 -15.50
C ILE A 56 -3.16 17.03 -14.22
N PRO A 57 -3.80 17.34 -13.08
CA PRO A 57 -3.08 17.61 -11.84
C PRO A 57 -2.29 16.38 -11.38
N TYR A 58 -2.80 15.16 -11.61
CA TYR A 58 -2.07 13.93 -11.31
C TYR A 58 -0.74 13.82 -12.09
N VAL A 59 -0.76 13.95 -13.43
CA VAL A 59 0.47 13.85 -14.23
C VAL A 59 1.43 15.00 -13.92
N ILE A 60 0.93 16.22 -13.66
CA ILE A 60 1.78 17.36 -13.30
C ILE A 60 2.50 17.08 -11.97
N MET A 61 1.77 16.67 -10.93
CA MET A 61 2.35 16.37 -9.62
C MET A 61 3.30 15.15 -9.66
N LEU A 62 3.06 14.21 -10.58
CA LEU A 62 3.93 13.05 -10.81
C LEU A 62 5.33 13.49 -11.25
N PHE A 63 5.41 14.33 -12.28
CA PHE A 63 6.68 14.78 -12.84
C PHE A 63 7.35 15.89 -12.03
N LEU A 64 6.56 16.79 -11.41
CA LEU A 64 7.13 17.92 -10.65
C LEU A 64 7.53 17.55 -9.23
N CYS A 65 6.87 16.59 -8.59
CA CYS A 65 7.10 16.29 -7.18
C CYS A 65 7.62 14.87 -6.98
N ALA A 66 6.92 13.85 -7.49
CA ALA A 66 7.26 12.46 -7.21
C ALA A 66 8.54 11.99 -7.88
N LEU A 67 8.70 12.23 -9.19
CA LEU A 67 9.90 11.78 -9.92
C LEU A 67 11.19 12.37 -9.33
N PRO A 68 11.29 13.70 -9.08
CA PRO A 68 12.48 14.26 -8.44
C PRO A 68 12.76 13.66 -7.06
N LEU A 69 11.71 13.47 -6.24
CA LEU A 69 11.86 12.92 -4.90
C LEU A 69 12.29 11.44 -4.92
N LEU A 70 11.72 10.64 -5.81
CA LEU A 70 12.11 9.24 -6.00
C LEU A 70 13.56 9.12 -6.48
N LEU A 71 13.97 9.94 -7.44
CA LEU A 71 15.36 9.99 -7.90
C LEU A 71 16.31 10.36 -6.77
N MET A 72 15.93 11.32 -5.95
CA MET A 72 16.68 11.73 -4.78
C MET A 72 16.84 10.56 -3.79
N GLU A 73 15.75 9.89 -3.41
CA GLU A 73 15.79 8.75 -2.49
C GLU A 73 16.61 7.58 -3.05
N PHE A 74 16.44 7.23 -4.33
CA PHE A 74 17.26 6.21 -5.01
C PHE A 74 18.74 6.56 -5.02
N THR A 75 19.07 7.82 -5.30
CA THR A 75 20.46 8.29 -5.30
C THR A 75 21.07 8.17 -3.91
N VAL A 76 20.36 8.66 -2.88
CA VAL A 76 20.82 8.59 -1.47
C VAL A 76 21.03 7.14 -1.05
N GLY A 77 20.08 6.27 -1.36
CA GLY A 77 20.17 4.84 -1.04
C GLY A 77 21.38 4.18 -1.72
N GLN A 78 21.46 4.27 -3.05
CA GLN A 78 22.51 3.64 -3.84
C GLN A 78 23.90 4.20 -3.53
N PHE A 79 24.02 5.50 -3.25
CA PHE A 79 25.30 6.13 -2.94
C PHE A 79 25.78 5.79 -1.53
N THR A 80 24.90 5.88 -0.52
CA THR A 80 25.31 5.67 0.87
C THR A 80 25.41 4.20 1.25
N GLN A 81 24.73 3.31 0.51
CA GLN A 81 24.64 1.87 0.78
C GLN A 81 24.26 1.62 2.24
N CYS A 82 23.26 2.37 2.74
CA CYS A 82 22.77 2.36 4.11
C CYS A 82 21.26 2.60 4.14
N GLY A 83 20.58 2.11 5.17
CA GLY A 83 19.20 2.47 5.47
C GLY A 83 19.05 3.96 5.83
N PRO A 84 17.83 4.53 5.78
CA PRO A 84 17.59 5.97 5.78
C PRO A 84 18.24 6.70 6.96
N ALA A 85 18.10 6.21 8.20
CA ALA A 85 18.71 6.82 9.38
C ALA A 85 20.23 6.95 9.28
N GLN A 86 20.91 5.90 8.78
CA GLN A 86 22.36 5.89 8.66
C GLN A 86 22.84 6.60 7.39
N ALA A 87 22.04 6.60 6.32
CA ALA A 87 22.26 7.36 5.10
C ALA A 87 22.32 8.87 5.40
N PHE A 88 21.28 9.42 6.02
CA PHE A 88 21.27 10.84 6.41
C PHE A 88 22.36 11.18 7.42
N LYS A 89 22.69 10.27 8.36
CA LYS A 89 23.83 10.49 9.27
C LYS A 89 25.18 10.56 8.54
N LYS A 90 25.41 9.74 7.50
CA LYS A 90 26.64 9.78 6.68
C LYS A 90 26.74 11.08 5.89
N ILE A 91 25.60 11.57 5.39
CA ILE A 91 25.49 12.82 4.64
C ILE A 91 25.75 14.02 5.56
N CYS A 92 24.98 14.13 6.65
CA CYS A 92 25.16 15.14 7.69
C CYS A 92 24.61 14.61 9.03
N PRO A 93 25.42 14.51 10.09
CA PRO A 93 24.97 13.99 11.38
C PRO A 93 23.74 14.70 11.98
N LEU A 94 23.57 16.00 11.71
CA LEU A 94 22.43 16.79 12.17
C LEU A 94 21.11 16.31 11.53
N LEU A 95 21.17 15.79 10.30
CA LEU A 95 20.01 15.33 9.53
C LEU A 95 19.58 13.90 9.88
N LYS A 96 20.29 13.21 10.79
CA LYS A 96 19.94 11.87 11.25
C LYS A 96 18.48 11.77 11.72
N GLY A 97 17.94 12.84 12.31
CA GLY A 97 16.55 12.90 12.77
C GLY A 97 15.52 12.66 11.66
N ILE A 98 15.79 13.13 10.44
CA ILE A 98 14.90 12.96 9.29
C ILE A 98 14.78 11.48 8.93
N GLY A 99 15.92 10.81 8.76
CA GLY A 99 15.95 9.38 8.49
C GLY A 99 15.48 8.50 9.64
N MET A 100 15.46 8.99 10.89
CA MET A 100 14.77 8.30 12.00
C MET A 100 13.26 8.54 11.97
N GLY A 101 12.81 9.72 11.53
CA GLY A 101 11.40 10.02 11.34
C GLY A 101 10.73 9.09 10.34
N THR A 102 11.37 8.85 9.19
CA THR A 102 10.90 7.89 8.17
C THR A 102 10.73 6.48 8.73
N VAL A 103 11.67 6.05 9.59
CA VAL A 103 11.67 4.75 10.25
C VAL A 103 10.54 4.63 11.27
N VAL A 104 10.31 5.66 12.08
CA VAL A 104 9.21 5.67 13.07
C VAL A 104 7.85 5.66 12.37
N VAL A 105 7.67 6.46 11.33
CA VAL A 105 6.43 6.47 10.55
C VAL A 105 6.19 5.12 9.87
N SER A 106 7.23 4.53 9.28
CA SER A 106 7.13 3.18 8.69
C SER A 106 6.81 2.10 9.72
N PHE A 107 7.34 2.20 10.95
CA PHE A 107 7.05 1.29 12.05
C PHE A 107 5.58 1.35 12.50
N ILE A 108 5.01 2.56 12.57
CA ILE A 108 3.59 2.72 12.90
C ILE A 108 2.73 2.19 11.74
N LEU A 109 3.10 2.53 10.49
CA LEU A 109 2.38 2.10 9.30
C LEU A 109 2.27 0.59 9.20
N ILE A 110 3.38 -0.13 9.24
CA ILE A 110 3.37 -1.60 9.11
C ILE A 110 2.57 -2.26 10.24
N GLY A 111 2.56 -1.66 11.43
CA GLY A 111 1.79 -2.14 12.57
C GLY A 111 0.29 -2.16 12.30
N TYR A 112 -0.31 -1.00 11.99
CA TYR A 112 -1.76 -0.94 11.77
C TYR A 112 -2.18 -1.46 10.38
N PHE A 113 -1.34 -1.32 9.35
CA PHE A 113 -1.68 -1.76 8.00
C PHE A 113 -1.75 -3.29 7.91
N ASN A 114 -1.02 -4.02 8.75
CA ASN A 114 -1.19 -5.47 8.90
C ASN A 114 -2.60 -5.88 9.37
N THR A 115 -3.34 -4.99 10.04
CA THR A 115 -4.76 -5.21 10.35
C THR A 115 -5.60 -5.28 9.08
N LEU A 116 -5.28 -4.48 8.06
CA LEU A 116 -5.93 -4.56 6.77
C LEU A 116 -5.66 -5.92 6.09
N MET A 117 -4.44 -6.47 6.26
CA MET A 117 -4.12 -7.83 5.80
C MET A 117 -4.99 -8.88 6.50
N SER A 118 -5.25 -8.69 7.80
CA SER A 118 -6.15 -9.58 8.54
C SER A 118 -7.57 -9.58 7.99
N TRP A 119 -8.09 -8.43 7.54
CA TRP A 119 -9.41 -8.33 6.90
C TRP A 119 -9.43 -9.05 5.56
N ILE A 120 -8.38 -8.86 4.74
CA ILE A 120 -8.23 -9.56 3.46
C ILE A 120 -8.19 -11.08 3.68
N LEU A 121 -7.40 -11.56 4.65
CA LEU A 121 -7.32 -12.99 4.97
C LEU A 121 -8.66 -13.54 5.46
N PHE A 122 -9.41 -12.79 6.26
CA PHE A 122 -10.74 -13.19 6.69
C PHE A 122 -11.70 -13.40 5.50
N TYR A 123 -11.73 -12.45 4.57
CA TYR A 123 -12.52 -12.57 3.34
C TYR A 123 -12.01 -13.68 2.41
N PHE A 124 -10.69 -13.85 2.31
CA PHE A 124 -10.07 -14.94 1.56
C PHE A 124 -10.56 -16.30 2.06
N PHE A 125 -10.52 -16.56 3.37
CA PHE A 125 -11.05 -17.81 3.94
C PHE A 125 -12.57 -17.92 3.81
N SER A 126 -13.30 -16.82 3.99
CA SER A 126 -14.75 -16.79 3.83
C SER A 126 -15.21 -17.11 2.40
N SER A 127 -14.35 -16.85 1.41
CA SER A 127 -14.62 -17.12 -0.01
C SER A 127 -14.75 -18.61 -0.36
N PHE A 128 -14.31 -19.52 0.52
CA PHE A 128 -14.48 -20.97 0.32
C PHE A 128 -15.89 -21.48 0.69
N SER A 129 -16.75 -20.64 1.23
CA SER A 129 -18.12 -21.02 1.61
C SER A 129 -19.06 -21.05 0.40
N SER A 130 -20.00 -22.01 0.38
CA SER A 130 -21.07 -22.08 -0.62
C SER A 130 -22.44 -22.16 0.06
N PRO A 131 -23.30 -21.13 -0.04
CA PRO A 131 -23.12 -19.84 -0.74
C PRO A 131 -22.10 -18.91 -0.06
N LEU A 132 -21.72 -17.81 -0.73
CA LEU A 132 -20.86 -16.79 -0.12
C LEU A 132 -21.59 -16.12 1.08
N PRO A 133 -20.90 -15.82 2.20
CA PRO A 133 -21.57 -15.29 3.40
C PRO A 133 -22.24 -13.92 3.21
N TRP A 134 -21.73 -13.10 2.30
CA TRP A 134 -22.27 -11.76 1.98
C TRP A 134 -23.30 -11.76 0.84
N GLN A 135 -23.75 -12.94 0.38
CA GLN A 135 -24.71 -13.04 -0.72
C GLN A 135 -26.17 -12.91 -0.26
N SER A 136 -26.47 -13.19 1.01
CA SER A 136 -27.84 -13.20 1.54
C SER A 136 -27.95 -12.41 2.83
N CYS A 137 -29.18 -11.97 3.14
CA CYS A 137 -29.53 -11.32 4.40
C CYS A 137 -29.98 -12.31 5.48
N ASN A 138 -29.84 -13.62 5.25
CA ASN A 138 -30.33 -14.67 6.16
C ASN A 138 -29.18 -15.31 6.95
N ASN A 139 -28.39 -14.48 7.63
CA ASN A 139 -27.33 -14.93 8.52
C ASN A 139 -27.55 -14.42 9.95
N THR A 140 -26.83 -15.02 10.91
CA THR A 140 -26.96 -14.70 12.34
C THR A 140 -26.58 -13.26 12.71
N TRP A 141 -25.76 -12.60 11.88
CA TRP A 141 -25.32 -11.21 12.07
C TRP A 141 -26.18 -10.19 11.32
N ASN A 142 -27.12 -10.63 10.48
CA ASN A 142 -27.93 -9.70 9.71
C ASN A 142 -29.03 -9.09 10.55
N VAL A 143 -29.19 -7.77 10.45
CA VAL A 143 -30.36 -7.06 10.96
C VAL A 143 -31.39 -7.05 9.84
N LEU A 144 -32.33 -8.01 9.90
CA LEU A 144 -33.29 -8.30 8.82
C LEU A 144 -34.13 -7.09 8.39
N GLU A 145 -34.47 -6.20 9.34
CA GLU A 145 -35.27 -5.00 9.07
C GLU A 145 -34.58 -4.02 8.12
N ASN A 146 -33.24 -3.94 8.17
CA ASN A 146 -32.44 -2.99 7.41
C ASN A 146 -31.53 -3.67 6.38
N CYS A 147 -31.68 -4.98 6.15
CA CYS A 147 -30.86 -5.70 5.17
C CYS A 147 -31.64 -5.91 3.88
N SER A 148 -31.11 -5.44 2.76
CA SER A 148 -31.70 -5.73 1.45
C SER A 148 -30.66 -6.22 0.44
N VAL A 149 -31.08 -7.18 -0.37
CA VAL A 149 -30.29 -7.69 -1.51
C VAL A 149 -30.60 -6.89 -2.78
N GLN A 150 -31.81 -6.31 -2.85
CA GLN A 150 -32.30 -5.43 -3.90
C GLN A 150 -32.59 -4.06 -3.27
N PHE A 151 -31.80 -3.04 -3.59
CA PHE A 151 -32.10 -1.68 -3.16
C PHE A 151 -33.23 -1.13 -4.03
N THR A 152 -34.39 -0.92 -3.42
CA THR A 152 -35.40 0.00 -3.97
C THR A 152 -35.10 1.39 -3.42
N VAL A 153 -34.99 2.39 -4.31
CA VAL A 153 -34.54 3.79 -4.08
C VAL A 153 -35.26 4.55 -2.94
N ASN A 154 -36.27 3.96 -2.29
CA ASN A 154 -37.16 4.65 -1.35
C ASN A 154 -36.77 4.60 0.13
N ASP A 155 -35.66 3.96 0.54
CA ASP A 155 -35.32 3.87 1.97
C ASP A 155 -33.85 4.18 2.26
N THR A 156 -33.61 5.33 2.91
CA THR A 156 -32.29 5.82 3.33
C THR A 156 -31.63 4.97 4.42
N PHE A 157 -32.34 3.99 4.99
CA PHE A 157 -31.88 3.17 6.11
C PHE A 157 -31.46 1.74 5.71
N GLN A 158 -31.64 1.33 4.46
CA GLN A 158 -31.26 0.00 4.01
C GLN A 158 -29.76 -0.13 3.78
N GLN A 159 -29.19 -1.27 4.19
CA GLN A 159 -27.81 -1.67 3.96
C GLN A 159 -27.76 -2.97 3.18
N SER A 160 -26.72 -3.14 2.38
CA SER A 160 -26.54 -4.37 1.60
C SER A 160 -26.10 -5.53 2.50
N ALA A 161 -26.36 -6.76 2.06
CA ALA A 161 -25.85 -7.95 2.73
C ALA A 161 -24.31 -7.90 2.90
N SER A 162 -23.58 -7.34 1.92
CA SER A 162 -22.13 -7.16 2.00
C SER A 162 -21.72 -6.07 2.99
N GLN A 163 -22.48 -4.97 3.07
CA GLN A 163 -22.22 -3.91 4.03
C GLN A 163 -22.42 -4.42 5.47
N GLN A 164 -23.48 -5.18 5.72
CA GLN A 164 -23.73 -5.79 7.03
C GLN A 164 -22.70 -6.89 7.36
N PHE A 165 -22.22 -7.65 6.37
CA PHE A 165 -21.13 -8.60 6.58
C PHE A 165 -19.85 -7.89 7.04
N PHE A 166 -19.49 -6.77 6.40
CA PHE A 166 -18.34 -5.97 6.81
C PHE A 166 -18.51 -5.38 8.23
N ASN A 167 -19.64 -4.72 8.50
CA ASN A 167 -19.86 -4.03 9.77
C ASN A 167 -20.10 -5.00 10.95
N TYR A 168 -20.96 -6.00 10.78
CA TYR A 168 -21.46 -6.82 11.88
C TYR A 168 -20.85 -8.21 11.97
N ARG A 169 -20.25 -8.75 10.90
CA ARG A 169 -19.60 -10.06 10.95
C ARG A 169 -18.08 -9.98 11.04
N LEU A 170 -17.46 -9.22 10.15
CA LEU A 170 -16.00 -9.02 10.16
C LEU A 170 -15.62 -8.18 11.40
N LEU A 171 -16.09 -6.92 11.42
CA LEU A 171 -15.66 -5.95 12.43
C LEU A 171 -16.38 -6.13 13.77
N GLU A 172 -17.68 -6.49 13.75
CA GLU A 172 -18.58 -6.29 14.90
C GLU A 172 -18.41 -4.88 15.47
N ILE A 173 -18.57 -3.89 14.59
CA ILE A 173 -18.20 -2.50 14.85
C ILE A 173 -18.87 -1.96 16.11
N SER A 174 -18.07 -1.34 16.98
CA SER A 174 -18.57 -0.65 18.18
C SER A 174 -19.13 0.74 17.86
N THR A 175 -19.60 1.45 18.89
CA THR A 175 -20.20 2.79 18.73
C THR A 175 -19.18 3.88 18.45
N GLY A 176 -17.91 3.70 18.85
CA GLY A 176 -16.87 4.71 18.69
C GLY A 176 -15.56 4.34 19.36
N LEU A 177 -14.58 5.25 19.31
CA LEU A 177 -13.24 5.05 19.88
C LEU A 177 -13.23 4.93 21.41
N GLU A 178 -14.21 5.54 22.09
CA GLU A 178 -14.35 5.50 23.55
C GLU A 178 -14.77 4.11 24.05
N ASP A 179 -15.48 3.36 23.20
CA ASP A 179 -15.92 2.00 23.46
C ASP A 179 -15.24 1.05 22.47
N MET A 180 -14.00 0.64 22.78
CA MET A 180 -13.24 -0.27 21.93
C MET A 180 -13.85 -1.68 21.89
N GLY A 181 -14.74 -2.03 22.82
CA GLY A 181 -15.34 -3.35 22.93
C GLY A 181 -14.32 -4.46 23.19
N SER A 182 -14.62 -5.66 22.68
CA SER A 182 -13.79 -6.85 22.86
C SER A 182 -12.88 -7.15 21.65
N ILE A 183 -11.89 -8.02 21.86
CA ILE A 183 -10.99 -8.48 20.79
C ILE A 183 -11.76 -9.39 19.84
N ARG A 184 -11.67 -9.11 18.53
CA ARG A 184 -12.14 -10.02 17.48
C ARG A 184 -11.15 -11.16 17.30
N TRP A 185 -11.36 -12.28 17.99
CA TRP A 185 -10.41 -13.41 18.00
C TRP A 185 -10.07 -13.97 16.62
N GLU A 186 -11.02 -13.97 15.69
CA GLU A 186 -10.79 -14.42 14.31
C GLU A 186 -9.89 -13.46 13.54
N LEU A 187 -10.07 -12.14 13.72
CA LEU A 187 -9.18 -11.12 13.16
C LEU A 187 -7.80 -11.16 13.82
N PHE A 188 -7.74 -11.39 15.13
CA PHE A 188 -6.49 -11.58 15.85
C PHE A 188 -5.71 -12.80 15.32
N ALA A 189 -6.39 -13.92 15.05
CA ALA A 189 -5.78 -15.09 14.41
C ALA A 189 -5.32 -14.79 12.97
N CYS A 190 -6.12 -14.06 12.19
CA CYS A 190 -5.73 -13.60 10.85
C CYS A 190 -4.54 -12.63 10.88
N LEU A 191 -4.44 -11.78 11.91
CA LEU A 191 -3.30 -10.88 12.13
C LEU A 191 -2.02 -11.66 12.43
N ILE A 192 -2.08 -12.66 13.31
CA ILE A 192 -0.94 -13.57 13.56
C ILE A 192 -0.51 -14.25 12.26
N LEU A 193 -1.47 -14.73 11.46
CA LEU A 193 -1.19 -15.35 10.18
C LEU A 193 -0.55 -14.37 9.19
N ALA A 194 -1.02 -13.12 9.10
CA ALA A 194 -0.43 -12.09 8.25
C ALA A 194 1.05 -11.87 8.61
N TRP A 195 1.35 -11.67 9.90
CA TRP A 195 2.73 -11.51 10.37
C TRP A 195 3.60 -12.76 10.13
N ALA A 196 3.02 -13.97 10.22
CA ALA A 196 3.72 -15.20 9.89
C ALA A 196 4.07 -15.27 8.39
N ILE A 197 3.12 -14.94 7.51
CA ILE A 197 3.35 -14.87 6.06
C ILE A 197 4.45 -13.86 5.75
N GLU A 198 4.40 -12.68 6.36
CA GLU A 198 5.43 -11.64 6.19
C GLU A 198 6.81 -12.09 6.67
N TYR A 199 6.88 -12.65 7.87
CA TYR A 199 8.12 -13.20 8.43
C TYR A 199 8.77 -14.19 7.47
N PHE A 200 8.03 -15.23 7.04
CA PHE A 200 8.56 -16.25 6.14
C PHE A 200 8.85 -15.74 4.73
N SER A 201 8.28 -14.60 4.32
CA SER A 201 8.55 -14.00 3.01
C SER A 201 9.86 -13.20 2.97
N ILE A 202 10.36 -12.74 4.12
CA ILE A 202 11.56 -11.88 4.18
C ILE A 202 12.71 -12.40 5.06
N PHE A 203 12.50 -13.42 5.89
CA PHE A 203 13.50 -13.90 6.86
C PHE A 203 14.89 -14.21 6.27
N LYS A 204 14.95 -14.67 5.00
CA LYS A 204 16.20 -14.95 4.25
C LYS A 204 16.76 -13.74 3.47
N GLY A 205 16.13 -12.57 3.61
CA GLY A 205 16.51 -11.31 3.00
C GLY A 205 16.23 -11.15 1.50
N VAL A 206 16.78 -10.07 0.93
CA VAL A 206 16.41 -9.54 -0.39
C VAL A 206 16.51 -10.53 -1.54
N LYS A 207 17.42 -11.53 -1.48
CA LYS A 207 17.51 -12.58 -2.51
C LYS A 207 16.33 -13.55 -2.49
N PHE A 208 15.76 -13.79 -1.32
CA PHE A 208 14.56 -14.60 -1.19
C PHE A 208 13.32 -13.76 -1.49
N THR A 209 13.24 -12.56 -0.92
CA THR A 209 12.17 -11.59 -1.19
C THR A 209 12.02 -11.31 -2.69
N GLY A 210 13.14 -11.07 -3.39
CA GLY A 210 13.13 -10.84 -4.84
C GLY A 210 12.54 -12.00 -5.65
N LYS A 211 12.60 -13.24 -5.14
CA LYS A 211 11.95 -14.40 -5.77
C LYS A 211 10.45 -14.46 -5.49
N VAL A 212 10.04 -14.15 -4.25
CA VAL A 212 8.62 -14.09 -3.86
C VAL A 212 7.88 -13.04 -4.68
N VAL A 213 8.52 -11.87 -4.87
CA VAL A 213 7.99 -10.72 -5.62
C VAL A 213 7.61 -11.05 -7.06
N TYR A 214 8.23 -12.04 -7.72
CA TYR A 214 7.78 -12.44 -9.07
C TYR A 214 6.34 -12.91 -9.09
N PHE A 215 5.90 -13.63 -8.05
CA PHE A 215 4.51 -14.05 -7.96
C PHE A 215 3.63 -12.91 -7.46
N THR A 216 3.98 -12.31 -6.32
CA THR A 216 3.13 -11.33 -5.65
C THR A 216 2.96 -10.04 -6.44
N ALA A 217 3.97 -9.59 -7.20
CA ALA A 217 3.85 -8.39 -8.02
C ALA A 217 3.13 -8.67 -9.36
N LEU A 218 3.30 -9.85 -9.97
CA LEU A 218 2.74 -10.13 -11.30
C LEU A 218 1.31 -10.70 -11.26
N PHE A 219 0.98 -11.47 -10.22
CA PHE A 219 -0.35 -12.09 -10.08
C PHE A 219 -1.49 -11.06 -10.10
N PRO A 220 -1.40 -9.90 -9.42
CA PRO A 220 -2.42 -8.86 -9.49
C PRO A 220 -2.71 -8.37 -10.91
N TYR A 221 -1.70 -8.23 -11.77
CA TYR A 221 -1.92 -7.81 -13.16
C TYR A 221 -2.71 -8.85 -13.95
N ALA A 222 -2.44 -10.14 -13.73
CA ALA A 222 -3.21 -11.21 -14.36
C ALA A 222 -4.68 -11.15 -13.96
N ILE A 223 -4.97 -10.98 -12.67
CA ILE A 223 -6.35 -10.90 -12.17
C ILE A 223 -7.04 -9.63 -12.63
N LEU A 224 -6.40 -8.46 -12.55
CA LEU A 224 -6.96 -7.20 -13.06
C LEU A 224 -7.27 -7.29 -14.56
N PHE A 225 -6.42 -7.93 -15.36
CA PHE A 225 -6.67 -8.12 -16.78
C PHE A 225 -7.86 -9.03 -17.06
N ILE A 226 -7.95 -10.17 -16.36
CA ILE A 226 -9.10 -11.09 -16.49
C ILE A 226 -10.39 -10.38 -16.07
N LEU A 227 -10.37 -9.67 -14.94
CA LEU A 227 -11.51 -8.91 -14.45
C LEU A 227 -11.93 -7.84 -15.44
N LEU A 228 -11.00 -7.05 -16.01
CA LEU A 228 -11.33 -6.04 -17.02
C LEU A 228 -12.03 -6.65 -18.23
N VAL A 229 -11.43 -7.72 -18.77
CA VAL A 229 -11.94 -8.42 -19.93
C VAL A 229 -13.33 -8.99 -19.64
N PHE A 230 -13.57 -9.46 -18.42
CA PHE A 230 -14.87 -9.97 -17.99
C PHE A 230 -15.91 -8.85 -17.77
N THR A 231 -15.60 -7.83 -16.98
CA THR A 231 -16.52 -6.76 -16.59
C THR A 231 -16.94 -5.90 -17.77
N THR A 232 -16.05 -5.65 -18.73
CA THR A 232 -16.36 -4.90 -19.96
C THR A 232 -17.40 -5.56 -20.86
N ARG A 233 -17.67 -6.86 -20.67
CA ARG A 233 -18.74 -7.58 -21.40
C ARG A 233 -20.10 -7.52 -20.71
N LEU A 234 -20.15 -7.02 -19.48
CA LEU A 234 -21.38 -6.92 -18.70
C LEU A 234 -22.19 -5.68 -19.13
N PRO A 235 -23.53 -5.72 -19.02
CA PRO A 235 -24.37 -4.57 -19.35
C PRO A 235 -24.08 -3.40 -18.42
N GLY A 236 -24.11 -2.16 -18.91
CA GLY A 236 -23.83 -0.95 -18.13
C GLY A 236 -22.34 -0.66 -17.87
N ALA A 237 -21.43 -1.56 -18.23
CA ALA A 237 -19.99 -1.34 -18.04
C ALA A 237 -19.45 -0.12 -18.80
N THR A 238 -20.02 0.17 -19.98
CA THR A 238 -19.67 1.35 -20.79
C THR A 238 -19.98 2.66 -20.07
N ASP A 239 -21.11 2.72 -19.35
CA ASP A 239 -21.53 3.91 -18.61
C ASP A 239 -20.57 4.18 -17.45
N GLY A 240 -20.13 3.13 -16.79
CA GLY A 240 -19.07 3.17 -15.78
C GLY A 240 -17.75 3.74 -16.32
N ILE A 241 -17.26 3.20 -17.44
CA ILE A 241 -16.02 3.69 -18.07
C ILE A 241 -16.15 5.14 -18.53
N LEU A 242 -17.31 5.49 -19.11
CA LEU A 242 -17.58 6.87 -19.52
C LEU A 242 -17.59 7.80 -18.31
N PHE A 243 -18.18 7.37 -17.19
CA PHE A 243 -18.19 8.12 -15.94
C PHE A 243 -16.77 8.40 -15.42
N PHE A 244 -15.88 7.40 -15.50
CA PHE A 244 -14.47 7.55 -15.12
C PHE A 244 -13.72 8.56 -16.00
N LEU A 245 -13.94 8.53 -17.31
CA LEU A 245 -13.18 9.32 -18.29
C LEU A 245 -13.76 10.71 -18.56
N THR A 246 -15.03 10.95 -18.27
CA THR A 246 -15.69 12.23 -18.59
C THR A 246 -15.08 13.37 -17.78
N PRO A 247 -14.46 14.37 -18.43
CA PRO A 247 -13.76 15.43 -17.72
C PRO A 247 -14.73 16.53 -17.24
N LYS A 248 -14.69 16.83 -15.94
CA LYS A 248 -15.42 17.96 -15.33
C LYS A 248 -14.47 19.14 -15.11
N TRP A 249 -14.23 19.94 -16.15
CA TRP A 249 -13.22 21.00 -16.17
C TRP A 249 -13.30 22.04 -15.05
N HIS A 250 -14.51 22.34 -14.55
CA HIS A 250 -14.68 23.31 -13.46
C HIS A 250 -13.97 22.87 -12.17
N LYS A 251 -13.80 21.56 -11.95
CA LYS A 251 -13.13 21.01 -10.77
C LYS A 251 -11.65 21.40 -10.68
N LEU A 252 -10.98 21.66 -11.80
CA LEU A 252 -9.56 22.06 -11.80
C LEU A 252 -9.29 23.41 -11.11
N LYS A 253 -10.34 24.23 -10.92
CA LYS A 253 -10.24 25.50 -10.17
C LYS A 253 -10.20 25.29 -8.65
N GLU A 254 -10.61 24.12 -8.16
CA GLU A 254 -10.64 23.80 -6.74
C GLU A 254 -9.24 23.37 -6.28
N VAL A 255 -8.68 24.06 -5.29
CA VAL A 255 -7.34 23.74 -4.74
C VAL A 255 -7.28 22.31 -4.20
N GLN A 256 -8.40 21.82 -3.63
CA GLN A 256 -8.49 20.46 -3.09
C GLN A 256 -8.15 19.38 -4.13
N VAL A 257 -8.51 19.59 -5.41
CA VAL A 257 -8.21 18.65 -6.49
C VAL A 257 -6.70 18.45 -6.67
N TRP A 258 -5.92 19.53 -6.52
CA TRP A 258 -4.46 19.49 -6.63
C TRP A 258 -3.81 18.89 -5.37
N ILE A 259 -4.37 19.16 -4.19
CA ILE A 259 -3.94 18.54 -2.93
C ILE A 259 -4.17 17.02 -3.00
N ASP A 260 -5.36 16.59 -3.41
CA ASP A 260 -5.72 15.17 -3.53
C ASP A 260 -4.81 14.47 -4.57
N ALA A 261 -4.48 15.12 -5.70
CA ALA A 261 -3.53 14.61 -6.68
C ALA A 261 -2.13 14.43 -6.09
N LEU A 262 -1.61 15.44 -5.39
CA LEU A 262 -0.31 15.38 -4.72
C LEU A 262 -0.27 14.26 -3.68
N SER A 263 -1.26 14.22 -2.79
CA SER A 263 -1.39 13.19 -1.76
C SER A 263 -1.45 11.79 -2.38
N GLN A 264 -2.29 11.58 -3.40
CA GLN A 264 -2.41 10.27 -4.05
C GLN A 264 -1.06 9.77 -4.59
N ILE A 265 -0.27 10.66 -5.20
CA ILE A 265 1.00 10.27 -5.82
C ILE A 265 2.06 9.95 -4.76
N PHE A 266 2.14 10.75 -3.70
CA PHE A 266 3.07 10.52 -2.60
C PHE A 266 2.79 9.18 -1.92
N PHE A 267 1.53 8.92 -1.62
CA PHE A 267 1.09 7.68 -1.00
C PHE A 267 1.17 6.46 -1.92
N SER A 268 0.93 6.65 -3.21
CA SER A 268 1.01 5.56 -4.19
C SER A 268 2.45 5.17 -4.42
N ILE A 269 3.34 6.09 -4.78
CA ILE A 269 4.76 5.73 -5.03
C ILE A 269 5.47 5.37 -3.72
N GLY A 270 5.05 5.93 -2.59
CA GLY A 270 5.67 5.66 -1.29
C GLY A 270 6.97 6.44 -1.07
N VAL A 271 7.07 7.64 -1.64
CA VAL A 271 8.20 8.55 -1.42
C VAL A 271 8.09 9.22 -0.04
N GLY A 272 9.23 9.42 0.64
CA GLY A 272 9.28 10.02 1.98
C GLY A 272 9.09 9.02 3.13
N PHE A 273 8.90 7.73 2.83
CA PHE A 273 8.94 6.66 3.84
C PHE A 273 10.35 6.12 4.07
N GLY A 274 11.33 6.51 3.26
CA GLY A 274 12.69 5.96 3.29
C GLY A 274 12.80 4.53 2.72
N VAL A 275 11.70 3.90 2.32
CA VAL A 275 11.69 2.53 1.77
C VAL A 275 12.50 2.49 0.49
N MET A 276 12.30 3.46 -0.40
CA MET A 276 13.05 3.57 -1.65
C MET A 276 14.55 3.77 -1.41
N ILE A 277 14.94 4.51 -0.36
CA ILE A 277 16.35 4.62 0.09
C ILE A 277 16.87 3.23 0.49
N SER A 278 16.10 2.48 1.29
CA SER A 278 16.47 1.15 1.75
C SER A 278 16.62 0.16 0.59
N MET A 279 15.66 0.13 -0.33
CA MET A 279 15.67 -0.77 -1.50
C MET A 279 16.83 -0.47 -2.45
N ALA A 280 17.11 0.81 -2.72
CA ALA A 280 18.22 1.24 -3.57
C ALA A 280 19.59 1.02 -2.90
N SER A 281 19.65 0.95 -1.56
CA SER A 281 20.89 0.67 -0.82
C SER A 281 21.49 -0.71 -1.05
N TYR A 282 20.78 -1.59 -1.75
CA TYR A 282 21.23 -2.93 -2.15
C TYR A 282 21.62 -3.01 -3.64
N ASN A 283 21.52 -1.90 -4.38
CA ASN A 283 21.94 -1.82 -5.78
C ASN A 283 23.44 -1.69 -5.92
N ASN A 284 23.96 -2.14 -7.06
CA ASN A 284 25.33 -1.84 -7.47
C ASN A 284 25.49 -0.34 -7.72
N PHE A 285 26.66 0.22 -7.39
CA PHE A 285 26.92 1.66 -7.48
C PHE A 285 26.73 2.26 -8.89
N ASN A 286 27.01 1.48 -9.94
CA ASN A 286 26.91 1.92 -11.33
C ASN A 286 25.53 1.63 -11.97
N ASN A 287 24.53 1.23 -11.18
CA ASN A 287 23.21 0.94 -11.72
C ASN A 287 22.49 2.23 -12.16
N ASN A 288 21.78 2.17 -13.28
CA ASN A 288 21.08 3.33 -13.84
C ASN A 288 19.74 3.56 -13.12
N ILE A 289 19.79 4.38 -12.06
CA ILE A 289 18.64 4.76 -11.24
C ILE A 289 17.60 5.60 -11.99
N LEU A 290 17.99 6.39 -12.98
CA LEU A 290 17.05 7.23 -13.72
C LEU A 290 16.08 6.36 -14.50
N ARG A 291 16.61 5.37 -15.21
CA ARG A 291 15.78 4.40 -15.94
C ARG A 291 14.89 3.60 -14.99
N ASP A 292 15.41 3.18 -13.84
CA ASP A 292 14.63 2.41 -12.86
C ASP A 292 13.50 3.25 -12.26
N ALA A 293 13.78 4.50 -11.87
CA ALA A 293 12.77 5.42 -11.36
C ALA A 293 11.66 5.69 -12.39
N LEU A 294 12.01 5.94 -13.66
CA LEU A 294 11.03 6.14 -14.73
C LEU A 294 10.14 4.91 -14.92
N VAL A 295 10.71 3.70 -14.89
CA VAL A 295 9.93 2.46 -15.01
C VAL A 295 8.97 2.31 -13.82
N VAL A 296 9.44 2.56 -12.59
CA VAL A 296 8.61 2.44 -11.38
C VAL A 296 7.42 3.42 -11.41
N ILE A 297 7.65 4.71 -11.71
CA ILE A 297 6.55 5.69 -11.73
C ILE A 297 5.54 5.41 -12.84
N VAL A 298 6.02 5.01 -14.03
CA VAL A 298 5.13 4.74 -15.17
C VAL A 298 4.32 3.49 -14.90
N ALA A 299 4.94 2.41 -14.41
CA ALA A 299 4.24 1.19 -14.04
C ALA A 299 3.19 1.47 -12.95
N ASN A 300 3.55 2.23 -11.91
CA ASN A 300 2.63 2.60 -10.84
C ASN A 300 1.40 3.39 -11.34
N SER A 301 1.63 4.44 -12.13
CA SER A 301 0.55 5.26 -12.67
C SER A 301 -0.28 4.51 -13.71
N ALA A 302 0.34 3.75 -14.60
CA ALA A 302 -0.36 2.91 -15.57
C ALA A 302 -1.26 1.89 -14.88
N THR A 303 -0.79 1.29 -13.79
CA THR A 303 -1.58 0.33 -13.00
C THR A 303 -2.77 1.00 -12.33
N SER A 304 -2.59 2.20 -11.80
CA SER A 304 -3.68 3.01 -11.21
C SER A 304 -4.77 3.35 -12.24
N VAL A 305 -4.36 3.73 -13.45
CA VAL A 305 -5.30 3.99 -14.55
C VAL A 305 -6.01 2.69 -14.96
N PHE A 306 -5.27 1.61 -15.09
CA PHE A 306 -5.78 0.29 -15.48
C PHE A 306 -6.79 -0.26 -14.47
N SER A 307 -6.49 -0.19 -13.17
CA SER A 307 -7.43 -0.56 -12.11
C SER A 307 -8.66 0.34 -12.12
N GLY A 308 -8.53 1.62 -12.47
CA GLY A 308 -9.67 2.51 -12.70
C GLY A 308 -10.66 1.97 -13.72
N PHE A 309 -10.18 1.47 -14.86
CA PHE A 309 -11.06 0.81 -15.84
C PHE A 309 -11.74 -0.43 -15.28
N VAL A 310 -11.03 -1.27 -14.52
CA VAL A 310 -11.59 -2.47 -13.86
C VAL A 310 -12.71 -2.07 -12.88
N VAL A 311 -12.44 -1.11 -12.01
CA VAL A 311 -13.36 -0.64 -10.97
C VAL A 311 -14.60 -0.04 -11.59
N PHE A 312 -14.44 0.91 -12.50
CA PHE A 312 -15.58 1.63 -13.03
C PHE A 312 -16.42 0.80 -13.99
N SER A 313 -15.82 -0.14 -14.75
CA SER A 313 -16.62 -1.10 -15.53
C SER A 313 -17.48 -2.00 -14.62
N ALA A 314 -16.94 -2.45 -13.48
CA ALA A 314 -17.68 -3.23 -12.50
C ALA A 314 -18.78 -2.41 -11.81
N LEU A 315 -18.49 -1.15 -11.42
CA LEU A 315 -19.46 -0.23 -10.84
C LEU A 315 -20.60 0.12 -11.81
N GLY A 316 -20.30 0.33 -13.10
CA GLY A 316 -21.31 0.60 -14.12
C GLY A 316 -22.29 -0.57 -14.29
N TYR A 317 -21.78 -1.80 -14.27
CA TYR A 317 -22.62 -3.00 -14.24
C TYR A 317 -23.53 -3.04 -13.01
N MET A 318 -22.96 -2.77 -11.83
CA MET A 318 -23.73 -2.78 -10.59
C MET A 318 -24.84 -1.72 -10.57
N ALA A 319 -24.52 -0.51 -11.03
CA ALA A 319 -25.45 0.59 -11.19
C ALA A 319 -26.60 0.22 -12.14
N HIS A 320 -26.28 -0.43 -13.27
CA HIS A 320 -27.28 -0.87 -14.24
C HIS A 320 -28.22 -1.94 -13.68
N ILE A 321 -27.72 -2.96 -12.99
CA ILE A 321 -28.58 -4.00 -12.39
C ILE A 321 -29.46 -3.43 -11.28
N ARG A 322 -28.92 -2.52 -10.47
CA ARG A 322 -29.66 -1.93 -9.34
C ARG A 322 -30.49 -0.71 -9.69
N SER A 323 -30.39 -0.21 -10.92
CA SER A 323 -31.05 1.03 -11.33
C SER A 323 -30.75 2.21 -10.40
N VAL A 324 -29.50 2.30 -9.93
CA VAL A 324 -28.98 3.40 -9.09
C VAL A 324 -27.88 4.15 -9.82
N THR A 325 -27.48 5.32 -9.31
CA THR A 325 -26.37 6.07 -9.89
C THR A 325 -25.03 5.45 -9.48
N ILE A 326 -23.97 5.69 -10.27
CA ILE A 326 -22.62 5.19 -9.94
C ILE A 326 -22.10 5.89 -8.68
N GLU A 327 -22.48 7.15 -8.48
CA GLU A 327 -22.13 7.95 -7.32
C GLU A 327 -22.58 7.34 -6.00
N ASP A 328 -23.78 6.75 -5.96
CA ASP A 328 -24.33 6.10 -4.76
C ASP A 328 -23.56 4.85 -4.36
N LEU A 329 -22.84 4.23 -5.32
CA LEU A 329 -22.06 3.01 -5.12
C LEU A 329 -20.57 3.29 -4.88
N ALA A 330 -20.06 4.46 -5.26
CA ALA A 330 -18.66 4.81 -5.18
C ALA A 330 -18.28 5.29 -3.76
N VAL A 331 -18.09 4.35 -2.84
CA VAL A 331 -17.71 4.63 -1.44
C VAL A 331 -16.20 4.85 -1.30
N GLU A 332 -15.78 5.77 -0.42
CA GLU A 332 -14.36 6.01 -0.11
C GLU A 332 -13.73 4.87 0.70
N GLY A 333 -12.44 4.63 0.48
CA GLY A 333 -11.60 3.82 1.36
C GLY A 333 -11.89 2.31 1.28
N PRO A 334 -11.82 1.58 2.41
CA PRO A 334 -11.96 0.12 2.41
C PRO A 334 -13.35 -0.35 1.96
N GLY A 335 -14.38 0.49 2.05
CA GLY A 335 -15.74 0.14 1.63
C GLY A 335 -15.83 -0.32 0.17
N LEU A 336 -15.08 0.31 -0.75
CA LEU A 336 -15.07 -0.11 -2.14
C LEU A 336 -14.60 -1.57 -2.29
N ALA A 337 -13.54 -1.95 -1.58
CA ALA A 337 -12.92 -3.27 -1.71
C ALA A 337 -13.61 -4.38 -0.91
N PHE A 338 -14.19 -4.03 0.25
CA PHE A 338 -14.78 -5.00 1.17
C PHE A 338 -16.30 -5.00 1.18
N VAL A 339 -16.96 -4.04 0.52
CA VAL A 339 -18.42 -4.00 0.41
C VAL A 339 -18.87 -4.08 -1.03
N VAL A 340 -18.41 -3.14 -1.86
CA VAL A 340 -18.93 -3.01 -3.22
C VAL A 340 -18.43 -4.14 -4.13
N TYR A 341 -17.13 -4.45 -4.07
CA TYR A 341 -16.58 -5.55 -4.85
C TYR A 341 -17.15 -6.92 -4.48
N PRO A 342 -17.17 -7.35 -3.20
CA PRO A 342 -17.66 -8.67 -2.84
C PRO A 342 -19.12 -8.88 -3.25
N GLU A 343 -19.90 -7.81 -3.20
CA GLU A 343 -21.26 -7.77 -3.69
C GLU A 343 -21.35 -7.98 -5.22
N ILE A 344 -20.54 -7.29 -6.02
CA ILE A 344 -20.47 -7.50 -7.47
C ILE A 344 -20.06 -8.94 -7.77
N LEU A 345 -19.01 -9.43 -7.11
CA LEU A 345 -18.48 -10.78 -7.31
C LEU A 345 -19.50 -11.87 -6.97
N ALA A 346 -20.38 -11.62 -6.00
CA ALA A 346 -21.47 -12.54 -5.63
C ALA A 346 -22.53 -12.71 -6.73
N THR A 347 -22.62 -11.78 -7.69
CA THR A 347 -23.53 -11.88 -8.84
C THR A 347 -22.95 -12.70 -10.00
N LEU A 348 -21.65 -12.99 -9.97
CA LEU A 348 -20.94 -13.66 -11.06
C LEU A 348 -21.14 -15.18 -11.02
N PRO A 349 -21.02 -15.88 -12.16
CA PRO A 349 -21.03 -17.34 -12.17
C PRO A 349 -19.83 -17.88 -11.39
N VAL A 350 -20.08 -18.89 -10.55
CA VAL A 350 -19.09 -19.47 -9.63
C VAL A 350 -18.46 -18.39 -8.73
N PRO A 351 -19.27 -17.70 -7.91
CA PRO A 351 -18.84 -16.48 -7.21
C PRO A 351 -17.68 -16.71 -6.23
N GLN A 352 -17.55 -17.93 -5.68
CA GLN A 352 -16.45 -18.33 -4.81
C GLN A 352 -15.08 -18.20 -5.47
N LEU A 353 -14.97 -18.59 -6.75
CA LEU A 353 -13.70 -18.52 -7.50
C LEU A 353 -13.27 -17.07 -7.64
N TRP A 354 -14.18 -16.19 -8.04
CA TRP A 354 -13.88 -14.78 -8.25
C TRP A 354 -13.55 -14.06 -6.96
N ALA A 355 -14.30 -14.32 -5.88
CA ALA A 355 -14.01 -13.78 -4.55
C ALA A 355 -12.62 -14.23 -4.06
N PHE A 356 -12.32 -15.53 -4.15
CA PHE A 356 -11.02 -16.08 -3.79
C PHE A 356 -9.87 -15.41 -4.56
N LEU A 357 -9.98 -15.32 -5.89
CA LEU A 357 -8.94 -14.71 -6.73
C LEU A 357 -8.77 -13.21 -6.45
N PHE A 358 -9.87 -12.50 -6.21
CA PHE A 358 -9.86 -11.08 -5.89
C PHE A 358 -9.18 -10.81 -4.54
N PHE A 359 -9.55 -11.54 -3.48
CA PHE A 359 -8.91 -11.36 -2.17
C PHE A 359 -7.48 -11.87 -2.13
N LEU A 360 -7.13 -12.90 -2.92
CA LEU A 360 -5.73 -13.29 -3.11
C LEU A 360 -4.92 -12.19 -3.82
N MET A 361 -5.51 -11.53 -4.83
CA MET A 361 -4.90 -10.38 -5.48
C MET A 361 -4.66 -9.23 -4.48
N LEU A 362 -5.67 -8.88 -3.68
CA LEU A 362 -5.51 -7.84 -2.66
C LEU A 362 -4.45 -8.23 -1.62
N LEU A 363 -4.36 -9.50 -1.24
CA LEU A 363 -3.33 -9.99 -0.33
C LEU A 363 -1.94 -9.80 -0.94
N CYS A 364 -1.74 -10.16 -2.20
CA CYS A 364 -0.47 -9.95 -2.90
C CYS A 364 -0.08 -8.46 -2.96
N LEU A 365 -1.02 -7.58 -3.34
CA LEU A 365 -0.79 -6.13 -3.38
C LEU A 365 -0.44 -5.54 -2.01
N GLY A 366 -1.05 -6.04 -0.95
CA GLY A 366 -0.73 -5.60 0.41
C GLY A 366 0.63 -6.10 0.89
N LEU A 367 0.93 -7.39 0.65
CA LEU A 367 2.16 -8.04 1.10
C LEU A 367 3.41 -7.38 0.51
N ASP A 368 3.42 -7.03 -0.78
CA ASP A 368 4.60 -6.41 -1.39
C ASP A 368 4.95 -5.06 -0.74
N SER A 369 3.95 -4.24 -0.42
CA SER A 369 4.16 -3.01 0.32
C SER A 369 4.68 -3.27 1.74
N GLN A 370 4.13 -4.26 2.45
CA GLN A 370 4.57 -4.61 3.80
C GLN A 370 5.99 -5.18 3.83
N PHE A 371 6.38 -6.01 2.85
CA PHE A 371 7.73 -6.55 2.73
C PHE A 371 8.77 -5.43 2.66
N ALA A 372 8.49 -4.39 1.89
CA ALA A 372 9.41 -3.27 1.71
C ALA A 372 9.55 -2.41 2.97
N HIS A 373 8.45 -2.15 3.69
CA HIS A 373 8.50 -1.46 4.98
C HIS A 373 9.24 -2.28 6.05
N LEU A 374 8.98 -3.59 6.12
CA LEU A 374 9.64 -4.47 7.08
C LEU A 374 11.15 -4.56 6.80
N GLU A 375 11.53 -4.68 5.52
CA GLU A 375 12.92 -4.66 5.09
C GLU A 375 13.61 -3.34 5.47
N LEU A 376 12.93 -2.19 5.39
CA LEU A 376 13.45 -0.91 5.87
C LEU A 376 13.76 -0.91 7.38
N LEU A 377 12.86 -1.44 8.20
CA LEU A 377 13.04 -1.51 9.64
C LEU A 377 14.21 -2.45 9.99
N VAL A 378 14.25 -3.62 9.35
CA VAL A 378 15.33 -4.60 9.51
C VAL A 378 16.67 -4.00 9.07
N THR A 379 16.72 -3.34 7.91
CA THR A 379 17.91 -2.66 7.41
C THR A 379 18.40 -1.59 8.39
N THR A 380 17.49 -0.82 8.97
CA THR A 380 17.83 0.21 9.96
C THR A 380 18.44 -0.39 11.23
N VAL A 381 17.87 -1.48 11.74
CA VAL A 381 18.42 -2.19 12.91
C VAL A 381 19.78 -2.78 12.58
N MET A 382 19.92 -3.46 11.44
CA MET A 382 21.18 -4.08 11.00
C MET A 382 22.30 -3.06 10.78
N ASP A 383 22.01 -1.93 10.14
CA ASP A 383 23.01 -0.90 9.84
C ASP A 383 23.39 -0.06 11.07
N GLY A 384 22.42 0.22 11.95
CA GLY A 384 22.62 1.09 13.11
C GLY A 384 23.09 0.36 14.36
N VAL A 385 22.35 -0.66 14.79
CA VAL A 385 22.56 -1.38 16.06
C VAL A 385 23.28 -2.71 15.84
N GLY A 386 23.17 -3.30 14.65
CA GLY A 386 23.77 -4.58 14.28
C GLY A 386 25.25 -4.76 14.64
N PRO A 387 26.14 -3.76 14.45
CA PRO A 387 27.54 -3.87 14.85
C PRO A 387 27.77 -4.02 16.37
N LYS A 388 26.78 -3.63 17.20
CA LYS A 388 26.81 -3.72 18.67
C LYS A 388 26.12 -4.97 19.20
N LEU A 389 25.36 -5.69 18.36
CA LEU A 389 24.64 -6.88 18.76
C LEU A 389 25.56 -8.11 18.81
N PRO A 390 25.32 -9.06 19.73
CA PRO A 390 26.02 -10.33 19.73
C PRO A 390 25.73 -11.12 18.43
N PRO A 391 26.66 -11.97 17.95
CA PRO A 391 26.51 -12.67 16.67
C PRO A 391 25.22 -13.46 16.50
N ALA A 392 24.70 -14.07 17.58
CA ALA A 392 23.44 -14.81 17.57
C ALA A 392 22.23 -13.93 17.26
N LEU A 393 22.20 -12.69 17.76
CA LEU A 393 21.11 -11.73 17.50
C LEU A 393 21.30 -10.95 16.19
N ARG A 394 22.47 -11.06 15.56
CA ARG A 394 22.79 -10.41 14.28
C ARG A 394 22.32 -11.22 13.07
N GLN A 395 21.86 -12.45 13.26
CA GLN A 395 21.26 -13.26 12.19
C GLN A 395 19.99 -12.59 11.67
N LYS A 396 19.83 -12.51 10.35
CA LYS A 396 18.75 -11.74 9.73
C LYS A 396 17.39 -12.30 10.14
N GLU A 397 17.27 -13.62 10.24
CA GLU A 397 16.08 -14.35 10.67
C GLU A 397 15.63 -13.93 12.08
N VAL A 398 16.58 -13.68 12.97
CA VAL A 398 16.33 -13.24 14.35
C VAL A 398 15.98 -11.76 14.39
N VAL A 399 16.70 -10.91 13.64
CA VAL A 399 16.42 -9.46 13.56
C VAL A 399 15.01 -9.22 13.02
N VAL A 400 14.62 -9.94 11.95
CA VAL A 400 13.27 -9.86 11.40
C VAL A 400 12.23 -10.19 12.48
N LEU A 401 12.40 -11.30 13.21
CA LEU A 401 11.49 -11.68 14.28
C LEU A 401 11.40 -10.58 15.37
N LEU A 402 12.54 -10.04 15.79
CA LEU A 402 12.62 -8.98 16.80
C LEU A 402 11.96 -7.67 16.36
N VAL A 403 11.87 -7.41 15.05
CA VAL A 403 11.17 -6.25 14.49
C VAL A 403 9.68 -6.53 14.34
N CYS A 404 9.29 -7.75 13.95
CA CYS A 404 7.88 -8.14 13.82
C CYS A 404 7.14 -8.08 15.15
N LEU A 405 7.75 -8.54 16.26
CA LEU A 405 7.11 -8.58 17.58
C LEU A 405 6.58 -7.21 18.07
N PRO A 406 7.38 -6.14 18.15
CA PRO A 406 6.88 -4.83 18.55
C PRO A 406 5.93 -4.22 17.52
N SER A 407 6.11 -4.50 16.22
CA SER A 407 5.22 -4.01 15.17
C SER A 407 3.83 -4.65 15.26
N PHE A 408 3.76 -5.95 15.59
CA PHE A 408 2.51 -6.66 15.88
C PHE A 408 1.74 -6.01 17.03
N LEU A 409 2.44 -5.60 18.10
CA LEU A 409 1.81 -4.92 19.24
C LEU A 409 1.16 -3.59 18.87
N VAL A 410 1.73 -2.85 17.90
CA VAL A 410 1.13 -1.61 17.38
C VAL A 410 -0.17 -1.88 16.63
N GLY A 411 -0.28 -3.02 15.94
CA GLY A 411 -1.50 -3.43 15.23
C GLY A 411 -2.62 -3.93 16.14
N LEU A 412 -2.31 -4.40 17.36
CA LEU A 412 -3.30 -5.02 18.25
C LEU A 412 -4.54 -4.16 18.56
N PRO A 413 -4.44 -2.84 18.83
CA PRO A 413 -5.63 -2.03 19.07
C PRO A 413 -6.61 -2.02 17.89
N CYS A 414 -6.14 -2.28 16.66
CA CYS A 414 -6.97 -2.24 15.46
C CYS A 414 -7.77 -3.53 15.22
N VAL A 415 -7.53 -4.62 15.97
CA VAL A 415 -8.32 -5.87 15.88
C VAL A 415 -9.46 -5.96 16.90
N PHE A 416 -9.70 -4.90 17.67
CA PHE A 416 -10.86 -4.77 18.53
C PHE A 416 -12.11 -4.42 17.72
N GLN A 417 -13.29 -4.55 18.32
CA GLN A 417 -14.58 -4.14 17.73
C GLN A 417 -14.58 -2.65 17.29
N GLY A 418 -13.98 -1.77 18.10
CA GLY A 418 -13.74 -0.35 17.75
C GLY A 418 -12.48 -0.09 16.90
N GLY A 419 -11.78 -1.14 16.47
CA GLY A 419 -10.46 -1.06 15.86
C GLY A 419 -10.41 -0.33 14.52
N VAL A 420 -11.52 -0.29 13.78
CA VAL A 420 -11.62 0.49 12.52
C VAL A 420 -11.45 1.99 12.75
N TYR A 421 -11.92 2.52 13.89
CA TYR A 421 -11.74 3.94 14.23
C TYR A 421 -10.28 4.25 14.56
N MET A 422 -9.61 3.34 15.28
CA MET A 422 -8.17 3.45 15.54
C MET A 422 -7.36 3.38 14.23
N PHE A 423 -7.71 2.45 13.34
CA PHE A 423 -7.10 2.33 12.02
C PHE A 423 -7.19 3.66 11.25
N GLN A 424 -8.38 4.26 11.17
CA GLN A 424 -8.59 5.53 10.47
C GLN A 424 -7.83 6.69 11.12
N LEU A 425 -7.78 6.74 12.45
CA LEU A 425 -7.02 7.74 13.19
C LEU A 425 -5.52 7.68 12.86
N LEU A 426 -4.95 6.47 12.87
CA LEU A 426 -3.53 6.24 12.56
C LEU A 426 -3.20 6.57 11.10
N ASP A 427 -4.02 6.11 10.16
CA ASP A 427 -3.84 6.34 8.73
C ASP A 427 -3.84 7.84 8.40
N HIS A 428 -4.88 8.56 8.84
CA HIS A 428 -5.05 9.98 8.50
C HIS A 428 -4.10 10.89 9.29
N TYR A 429 -4.13 10.83 10.62
CA TYR A 429 -3.45 11.85 11.44
C TYR A 429 -1.99 11.53 11.72
N THR A 430 -1.61 10.25 11.74
CA THR A 430 -0.22 9.88 12.00
C THR A 430 0.56 9.78 10.71
N VAL A 431 0.12 8.94 9.78
CA VAL A 431 0.92 8.63 8.59
C VAL A 431 0.84 9.74 7.56
N ALA A 432 -0.36 10.18 7.16
CA ALA A 432 -0.52 11.15 6.08
C ALA A 432 0.17 12.48 6.32
N VAL A 433 -0.04 13.05 7.50
CA VAL A 433 0.55 14.33 7.89
C VAL A 433 2.07 14.20 8.02
N SER A 434 2.58 13.13 8.65
CA SER A 434 4.02 13.01 8.89
C SER A 434 4.83 12.84 7.61
N ILE A 435 4.33 12.08 6.62
CA ILE A 435 5.07 11.86 5.36
C ILE A 435 5.30 13.17 4.62
N LEU A 436 4.28 14.02 4.52
CA LEU A 436 4.40 15.29 3.82
C LEU A 436 5.45 16.19 4.48
N VAL A 437 5.45 16.26 5.81
CA VAL A 437 6.46 17.02 6.57
C VAL A 437 7.84 16.43 6.36
N ILE A 438 7.99 15.10 6.46
CA ILE A 438 9.27 14.42 6.27
C ILE A 438 9.80 14.65 4.85
N ALA A 439 8.97 14.51 3.82
CA ALA A 439 9.37 14.73 2.43
C ALA A 439 9.90 16.16 2.22
N VAL A 440 9.23 17.18 2.79
CA VAL A 440 9.72 18.57 2.73
C VAL A 440 11.08 18.70 3.44
N LEU A 441 11.24 18.07 4.60
CA LEU A 441 12.51 18.08 5.34
C LEU A 441 13.62 17.36 4.57
N GLU A 442 13.34 16.24 3.90
CA GLU A 442 14.31 15.53 3.05
C GLU A 442 14.74 16.37 1.86
N ILE A 443 13.80 17.02 1.16
CA ILE A 443 14.09 17.92 0.05
C ILE A 443 14.97 19.08 0.54
N ALA A 444 14.61 19.73 1.64
CA ALA A 444 15.38 20.84 2.20
C ALA A 444 16.78 20.40 2.64
N ALA A 445 16.89 19.22 3.26
CA ALA A 445 18.14 18.63 3.69
C ALA A 445 19.11 18.37 2.53
N ILE A 446 18.62 17.79 1.43
CA ILE A 446 19.48 17.42 0.31
C ILE A 446 19.73 18.61 -0.62
N SER A 447 18.70 19.41 -0.89
CA SER A 447 18.79 20.52 -1.86
C SER A 447 19.50 21.75 -1.29
N TRP A 448 19.27 22.10 -0.02
CA TRP A 448 19.79 23.34 0.58
C TRP A 448 20.97 23.11 1.51
N ILE A 449 20.92 22.06 2.36
CA ILE A 449 21.97 21.84 3.37
C ILE A 449 23.19 21.12 2.76
N LEU A 450 22.97 20.16 1.87
CA LEU A 450 24.07 19.58 1.11
C LEU A 450 24.59 20.54 0.04
N GLY A 451 23.67 21.32 -0.55
CA GLY A 451 23.95 22.23 -1.65
C GLY A 451 24.31 21.47 -2.93
N SER A 452 23.91 21.98 -4.10
CA SER A 452 24.29 21.51 -5.44
C SER A 452 25.81 21.56 -5.74
N THR A 453 26.65 21.71 -4.71
CA THR A 453 28.06 22.04 -4.77
C THR A 453 28.98 21.00 -4.13
N VAL A 454 28.47 19.89 -3.56
CA VAL A 454 29.37 18.81 -3.11
C VAL A 454 30.02 18.15 -4.33
N PRO A 455 31.36 18.21 -4.49
CA PRO A 455 32.04 17.69 -5.67
C PRO A 455 31.89 16.16 -5.85
N SER A 456 31.60 15.41 -4.78
CA SER A 456 31.41 13.96 -4.83
C SER A 456 30.11 13.51 -5.52
N LEU A 457 29.15 14.42 -5.75
CA LEU A 457 27.97 14.19 -6.59
C LEU A 457 28.09 14.84 -7.99
N LYS A 458 29.19 15.54 -8.30
CA LYS A 458 29.43 16.13 -9.64
C LYS A 458 29.96 15.12 -10.67
N VAL A 459 30.09 13.85 -10.31
CA VAL A 459 30.37 12.75 -11.24
C VAL A 459 29.07 12.11 -11.76
N MET A 460 27.92 12.71 -11.42
CA MET A 460 26.59 12.30 -11.84
C MET A 460 26.23 12.80 -13.23
#